data_AF-A0A2A4FNM0-F1
#
_entry.id   AF-A0A2A4FNM0-F1
#
_cell.length_a   1.000
_cell.length_b   1.000
_cell.length_c   1.000
_cell.angle_alpha   90.00
_cell.angle_beta   90.00
_cell.angle_gamma   90.00
#
_symmetry.space_group_name_H-M   'P 1'
#
loop_
_entity.id
_entity.type
_entity.pdbx_description
1 polymer ?
#
loop_
_entity_poly.entity_id
_entity_poly.type
_entity_poly.pdbx_seq_one_letter_code
_entity_poly.pdbx_strand_id
1 'polypeptide(L)'
;MYSNRLRAVCLSLALAALLGACTKKEEVATQEVATREVGDQTAVKDTDLPKECIEAEQAQRECTEAQAAGYERVGHPEAGKLLREALPKELEQARARWRSAPDKHVLAQSCAMGRDTIRAQPGCHR
;
A
#
# COMPACT_ATOMS: atom_id res chain seq x y z
N MET A 1 39.73 -21.79 34.45
CA MET A 1 39.34 -20.74 33.48
C MET A 1 39.51 -21.31 32.08
N TYR A 2 38.44 -21.67 31.36
CA TYR A 2 38.33 -21.90 29.89
C TYR A 2 37.09 -22.77 29.61
N SER A 3 35.87 -22.25 29.87
CA SER A 3 34.63 -22.96 29.51
C SER A 3 33.46 -22.03 29.17
N ASN A 4 33.72 -20.78 28.80
CA ASN A 4 32.68 -19.82 28.41
C ASN A 4 32.88 -19.16 27.03
N ARG A 5 33.90 -19.57 26.25
CA ARG A 5 34.16 -18.98 24.92
C ARG A 5 33.69 -19.82 23.73
N LEU A 6 33.30 -21.08 23.93
CA LEU A 6 32.81 -21.96 22.86
C LEU A 6 31.32 -21.77 22.52
N ARG A 7 30.51 -21.18 23.42
CA ARG A 7 29.08 -20.91 23.14
C ARG A 7 28.82 -19.69 22.26
N ALA A 8 29.79 -18.79 22.12
CA ALA A 8 29.64 -17.55 21.34
C ALA A 8 29.93 -17.73 19.84
N VAL A 9 30.58 -18.82 19.43
CA VAL A 9 30.95 -19.05 18.02
C VAL A 9 29.87 -19.85 17.27
N CYS A 10 29.03 -20.63 17.97
CA CYS A 10 27.99 -21.44 17.34
C CYS A 10 26.68 -20.68 17.03
N LEU A 11 26.48 -19.49 17.57
CA LEU A 11 25.27 -18.69 17.32
C LEU A 11 25.34 -17.84 16.03
N SER A 12 26.54 -17.65 15.47
CA SER A 12 26.75 -16.80 14.29
C SER A 12 26.56 -17.53 12.95
N LEU A 13 26.55 -18.87 12.93
CA LEU A 13 26.35 -19.65 11.69
C LEU A 13 24.87 -19.90 11.33
N ALA A 14 23.93 -19.71 12.26
CA ALA A 14 22.51 -19.91 11.98
C ALA A 14 21.85 -18.70 11.28
N LEU A 15 22.49 -17.53 11.28
CA LEU A 15 21.91 -16.31 10.69
C LEU A 15 22.27 -16.11 9.20
N ALA A 16 23.26 -16.83 8.67
CA ALA A 16 23.66 -16.73 7.26
C ALA A 16 22.94 -17.73 6.34
N ALA A 17 22.19 -18.69 6.90
CA ALA A 17 21.44 -19.69 6.12
C ALA A 17 20.01 -19.24 5.71
N LEU A 18 19.55 -18.07 6.16
CA LEU A 18 18.22 -17.52 5.83
C LEU A 18 18.23 -16.53 4.65
N LEU A 19 19.38 -16.27 4.02
CA LEU A 19 19.52 -15.35 2.89
C LEU A 19 19.87 -16.05 1.56
N GLY A 20 19.77 -17.39 1.49
CA GLY A 20 20.28 -18.21 0.38
C GLY A 20 19.32 -19.18 -0.31
N ALA A 21 18.00 -19.06 -0.11
CA ALA A 21 16.99 -19.82 -0.86
C ALA A 21 15.76 -18.90 -1.04
N CYS A 22 15.48 -18.34 -2.22
CA CYS A 22 14.81 -19.05 -3.29
C CYS A 22 15.16 -18.44 -4.66
N THR A 23 16.21 -18.96 -5.30
CA THR A 23 16.40 -18.85 -6.75
C THR A 23 16.80 -20.22 -7.32
N LYS A 24 15.84 -21.02 -7.79
CA LYS A 24 15.91 -21.71 -9.10
C LYS A 24 14.68 -22.58 -9.42
N LYS A 25 14.39 -22.55 -10.72
CA LYS A 25 13.36 -23.20 -11.54
C LYS A 25 13.39 -24.74 -11.53
N GLU A 26 12.19 -25.33 -11.60
CA GLU A 26 11.78 -26.53 -12.39
C GLU A 26 10.24 -26.47 -12.45
N GLU A 27 9.63 -25.99 -13.54
CA GLU A 27 9.12 -26.69 -14.73
C GLU A 27 7.94 -27.66 -14.51
N VAL A 28 6.80 -27.26 -15.11
CA VAL A 28 5.62 -28.03 -15.56
C VAL A 28 4.62 -28.55 -14.52
N ALA A 29 3.66 -27.70 -14.20
CA ALA A 29 2.25 -28.10 -14.17
C ALA A 29 1.46 -27.10 -15.02
N THR A 30 1.15 -27.49 -16.25
CA THR A 30 0.26 -26.81 -17.18
C THR A 30 -1.13 -26.72 -16.56
N GLN A 31 -1.46 -25.57 -15.99
CA GLN A 31 -2.85 -25.21 -15.71
C GLN A 31 -3.24 -24.18 -16.76
N GLU A 32 -3.96 -24.66 -17.77
CA GLU A 32 -4.69 -23.87 -18.74
C GLU A 32 -5.63 -22.91 -18.00
N VAL A 33 -5.14 -21.72 -17.67
CA VAL A 33 -6.00 -20.58 -17.38
C VAL A 33 -6.29 -19.95 -18.72
N ALA A 34 -7.47 -20.29 -19.22
CA ALA A 34 -8.07 -19.76 -20.41
C ALA A 34 -7.86 -18.24 -20.50
N THR A 35 -7.14 -17.84 -21.54
CA THR A 35 -7.12 -16.51 -22.11
C THR A 35 -8.55 -16.11 -22.50
N ARG A 36 -9.24 -15.42 -21.61
CA ARG A 36 -10.51 -14.69 -21.83
C ARG A 36 -10.82 -13.96 -20.52
N GLU A 37 -10.90 -12.63 -20.41
CA GLU A 37 -11.19 -11.59 -21.38
C GLU A 37 -10.31 -10.37 -21.10
N VAL A 38 -9.48 -10.01 -22.07
CA VAL A 38 -9.03 -8.63 -22.26
C VAL A 38 -10.24 -7.89 -22.83
N GLY A 39 -11.04 -7.31 -21.95
CA GLY A 39 -12.12 -6.38 -22.26
C GLY A 39 -12.34 -5.58 -20.97
N ASP A 40 -11.77 -4.41 -20.81
CA ASP A 40 -11.99 -3.24 -21.66
C ASP A 40 -10.70 -2.42 -21.67
N GLN A 41 -9.86 -2.61 -22.71
CA GLN A 41 -8.89 -1.57 -23.09
C GLN A 41 -9.66 -0.50 -23.87
N THR A 42 -10.65 0.12 -23.24
CA THR A 42 -10.97 1.49 -23.59
C THR A 42 -9.65 2.24 -23.48
N ALA A 43 -9.27 2.94 -24.55
CA ALA A 43 -8.10 3.80 -24.57
C ALA A 43 -8.25 4.83 -23.45
N VAL A 44 -7.80 4.47 -22.24
CA VAL A 44 -7.59 5.35 -21.11
C VAL A 44 -6.65 6.40 -21.67
N LYS A 45 -7.12 7.63 -21.85
CA LYS A 45 -6.22 8.72 -22.20
C LYS A 45 -5.06 8.63 -21.22
N ASP A 46 -3.82 8.78 -21.68
CA ASP A 46 -2.59 8.67 -20.87
C ASP A 46 -2.58 9.56 -19.60
N THR A 47 -3.60 10.43 -19.46
CA THR A 47 -3.88 11.34 -18.35
C THR A 47 -4.81 10.78 -17.26
N ASP A 48 -5.58 9.72 -17.53
CA ASP A 48 -6.61 9.23 -16.63
C ASP A 48 -6.03 8.23 -15.62
N LEU A 49 -6.34 8.45 -14.33
CA LEU A 49 -5.85 7.61 -13.24
C LEU A 49 -6.60 6.27 -13.20
N PRO A 50 -5.94 5.16 -12.83
CA PRO A 50 -6.63 3.90 -12.58
C PRO A 50 -7.74 4.08 -11.52
N LYS A 51 -8.84 3.32 -11.67
CA LYS A 51 -10.01 3.36 -10.78
C LYS A 51 -9.60 3.17 -9.32
N GLU A 52 -8.66 2.27 -9.08
CA GLU A 52 -8.12 1.93 -7.77
C GLU A 52 -7.52 3.16 -7.07
N CYS A 53 -6.92 4.10 -7.81
CA CYS A 53 -6.37 5.33 -7.26
C CYS A 53 -7.46 6.35 -6.89
N ILE A 54 -8.55 6.40 -7.67
CA ILE A 54 -9.72 7.20 -7.32
C ILE A 54 -10.36 6.66 -6.04
N GLU A 55 -10.49 5.34 -5.92
CA GLU A 55 -11.01 4.70 -4.72
C GLU A 55 -10.08 4.86 -3.51
N ALA A 56 -8.76 4.85 -3.71
CA ALA A 56 -7.79 5.14 -2.66
C ALA A 56 -7.87 6.59 -2.17
N GLU A 57 -8.03 7.55 -3.08
CA GLU A 57 -8.27 8.95 -2.73
C GLU A 57 -9.56 9.11 -1.93
N GLN A 58 -10.65 8.45 -2.35
CA GLN A 58 -11.91 8.48 -1.63
C GLN A 58 -11.79 7.87 -0.23
N ALA A 59 -11.12 6.71 -0.10
CA ALA A 59 -10.86 6.11 1.21
C ALA A 59 -10.06 7.04 2.13
N GLN A 60 -9.06 7.76 1.59
CA GLN A 60 -8.31 8.75 2.35
C GLN A 60 -9.18 9.92 2.82
N ARG A 61 -10.09 10.41 1.96
CA ARG A 61 -11.04 11.48 2.31
C ARG A 61 -11.97 11.05 3.44
N GLU A 62 -12.60 9.90 3.30
CA GLU A 62 -13.50 9.33 4.31
C GLU A 62 -12.77 9.11 5.64
N CYS A 63 -11.56 8.54 5.59
CA CYS A 63 -10.78 8.35 6.80
C CYS A 63 -10.41 9.67 7.48
N THR A 64 -9.98 10.67 6.71
CA THR A 64 -9.60 11.98 7.27
C THR A 64 -10.79 12.64 7.94
N GLU A 65 -11.99 12.52 7.35
CA GLU A 65 -13.22 13.05 7.95
C GLU A 65 -13.58 12.29 9.24
N ALA A 66 -13.49 10.96 9.24
CA ALA A 66 -13.73 10.16 10.43
C ALA A 66 -12.77 10.51 11.58
N GLN A 67 -11.50 10.75 11.26
CA GLN A 67 -10.50 11.23 12.22
C GLN A 67 -10.81 12.66 12.70
N ALA A 68 -11.15 13.58 11.80
CA ALA A 68 -11.49 14.96 12.15
C ALA A 68 -12.72 15.02 13.07
N ALA A 69 -13.77 14.26 12.77
CA ALA A 69 -14.94 14.10 13.65
C ALA A 69 -14.56 13.41 14.98
N GLY A 70 -13.57 12.51 14.96
CA GLY A 70 -12.94 11.96 16.17
C GLY A 70 -12.36 13.04 17.07
N TYR A 71 -11.56 13.95 16.51
CA TYR A 71 -10.96 15.07 17.22
C TYR A 71 -11.99 16.05 17.79
N GLU A 72 -13.05 16.34 17.04
CA GLU A 72 -14.16 17.17 17.52
C GLU A 72 -14.86 16.56 18.74
N ARG A 73 -15.13 15.25 18.71
CA ARG A 73 -15.76 14.53 19.82
C ARG A 73 -14.92 14.53 21.11
N VAL A 74 -13.60 14.61 21.00
CA VAL A 74 -12.70 14.65 22.16
C VAL A 74 -12.29 16.07 22.56
N GLY A 75 -12.95 17.10 22.01
CA GLY A 75 -12.75 18.50 22.41
C GLY A 75 -11.57 19.20 21.73
N HIS A 76 -11.09 18.69 20.59
CA HIS A 76 -9.99 19.27 19.81
C HIS A 76 -10.43 19.64 18.38
N PRO A 77 -11.40 20.57 18.20
CA PRO A 77 -11.93 20.91 16.88
C PRO A 77 -10.88 21.49 15.92
N GLU A 78 -9.89 22.25 16.45
CA GLU A 78 -8.81 22.81 15.63
C GLU A 78 -7.95 21.71 14.98
N ALA A 79 -7.74 20.58 15.66
CA ALA A 79 -6.99 19.46 15.08
C ALA A 79 -7.76 18.83 13.90
N GLY A 80 -9.08 18.68 14.03
CA GLY A 80 -9.93 18.21 12.93
C GLY A 80 -9.95 19.18 11.75
N LYS A 81 -9.98 20.49 12.02
CA LYS A 81 -9.87 21.53 10.99
C LYS A 81 -8.54 21.45 10.24
N LEU A 82 -7.41 21.34 10.94
CA LEU A 82 -6.09 21.22 10.32
C LEU A 82 -5.99 20.00 9.39
N LEU A 83 -6.58 18.87 9.77
CA LEU A 83 -6.63 17.67 8.92
C LEU A 83 -7.38 17.93 7.61
N ARG A 84 -8.56 18.57 7.69
CA ARG A 84 -9.36 18.91 6.49
C ARG A 84 -8.66 19.93 5.60
N GLU A 85 -7.94 20.88 6.17
CA GLU A 85 -7.18 21.90 5.43
C GLU A 85 -5.94 21.33 4.73
N ALA A 86 -5.24 20.37 5.36
CA ALA A 86 -4.06 19.75 4.78
C ALA A 86 -4.39 18.78 3.64
N LEU A 87 -5.52 18.07 3.75
CA LEU A 87 -5.86 16.96 2.86
C LEU A 87 -5.88 17.31 1.36
N PRO A 88 -6.50 18.42 0.89
CA PRO A 88 -6.53 18.73 -0.54
C PRO A 88 -5.15 18.81 -1.17
N LYS A 89 -4.18 19.41 -0.46
CA LYS A 89 -2.80 19.54 -0.92
C LYS A 89 -2.09 18.19 -1.00
N GLU A 90 -2.26 17.33 0.01
CA GLU A 90 -1.70 15.98 0.02
C GLU A 90 -2.26 15.13 -1.15
N LEU A 91 -3.57 15.22 -1.40
CA LEU A 91 -4.21 14.50 -2.49
C LEU A 91 -3.79 15.04 -3.87
N GLU A 92 -3.60 16.35 -4.01
CA GLU A 92 -3.04 16.98 -5.22
C GLU A 92 -1.64 16.39 -5.54
N GLN A 93 -0.78 16.31 -4.53
CA GLN A 93 0.57 15.75 -4.65
C GLN A 93 0.55 14.25 -4.93
N ALA A 94 -0.37 13.49 -4.32
CA ALA A 94 -0.58 12.08 -4.64
C ALA A 94 -1.01 11.90 -6.10
N ARG A 95 -2.02 12.66 -6.55
CA ARG A 95 -2.49 12.65 -7.95
C ARG A 95 -1.37 13.00 -8.93
N ALA A 96 -0.53 13.99 -8.62
CA ALA A 96 0.62 14.34 -9.46
C ALA A 96 1.61 13.16 -9.60
N ARG A 97 1.95 12.50 -8.48
CA ARG A 97 2.83 11.32 -8.46
C ARG A 97 2.24 10.15 -9.25
N TRP A 98 0.95 9.88 -9.08
CA TRP A 98 0.26 8.80 -9.79
C TRP A 98 0.18 9.06 -11.30
N ARG A 99 -0.05 10.31 -11.72
CA ARG A 99 -0.02 10.67 -13.14
C ARG A 99 1.37 10.45 -13.74
N SER A 100 2.44 10.77 -13.01
CA SER A 100 3.82 10.54 -13.45
C SER A 100 4.28 9.07 -13.42
N ALA A 101 3.48 8.15 -12.87
CA ALA A 101 3.88 6.74 -12.78
C ALA A 101 3.90 6.11 -14.19
N PRO A 102 5.01 5.46 -14.61
CA PRO A 102 5.15 4.90 -15.95
C PRO A 102 4.36 3.59 -16.13
N ASP A 103 4.22 2.80 -15.06
CA ASP A 103 3.47 1.55 -15.08
C ASP A 103 2.11 1.75 -14.37
N LYS A 104 1.05 1.79 -15.17
CA LYS A 104 -0.33 1.98 -14.65
C LYS A 104 -0.87 0.73 -13.95
N HIS A 105 -0.38 -0.46 -14.28
CA HIS A 105 -0.83 -1.71 -13.66
C HIS A 105 -0.25 -1.84 -12.24
N VAL A 106 1.05 -1.61 -12.09
CA VAL A 106 1.71 -1.57 -10.77
C VAL A 106 1.13 -0.45 -9.92
N LEU A 107 0.85 0.72 -10.52
CA LEU A 107 0.16 1.81 -9.83
C LEU A 107 -1.22 1.38 -9.31
N ALA A 108 -2.04 0.74 -10.14
CA ALA A 108 -3.38 0.27 -9.75
C ALA A 108 -3.30 -0.69 -8.54
N GLN A 109 -2.39 -1.66 -8.58
CA GLN A 109 -2.16 -2.58 -7.45
C GLN A 109 -1.74 -1.84 -6.18
N SER A 110 -0.79 -0.89 -6.30
CA SER A 110 -0.35 -0.08 -5.17
C SER A 110 -1.48 0.79 -4.60
N CYS A 111 -2.32 1.37 -5.45
CA CYS A 111 -3.48 2.15 -5.03
C CYS A 111 -4.52 1.28 -4.32
N ALA A 112 -4.81 0.07 -4.83
CA ALA A 112 -5.70 -0.88 -4.19
C ALA A 112 -5.20 -1.29 -2.80
N MET A 113 -3.91 -1.63 -2.69
CA MET A 113 -3.29 -1.95 -1.39
C MET A 113 -3.35 -0.76 -0.42
N GLY A 114 -3.09 0.45 -0.90
CA GLY A 114 -3.20 1.68 -0.10
C GLY A 114 -4.63 1.91 0.40
N ARG A 115 -5.62 1.80 -0.48
CA ARG A 115 -7.05 1.87 -0.15
C ARG A 115 -7.42 0.89 0.95
N ASP A 116 -7.02 -0.38 0.80
CA ASP A 116 -7.37 -1.44 1.75
C ASP A 116 -6.68 -1.23 3.10
N THR A 117 -5.44 -0.73 3.08
CA THR A 117 -4.70 -0.34 4.29
C THR A 117 -5.38 0.82 5.01
N ILE A 118 -5.81 1.87 4.28
CA ILE A 118 -6.53 3.01 4.85
C ILE A 118 -7.83 2.52 5.49
N ARG A 119 -8.61 1.72 4.77
CA ARG A 119 -9.84 1.15 5.31
C ARG A 119 -9.57 0.37 6.59
N ALA A 120 -8.57 -0.50 6.62
CA ALA A 120 -8.24 -1.29 7.80
C ALA A 120 -7.81 -0.48 9.05
N GLN A 121 -7.56 0.83 8.95
CA GLN A 121 -7.18 1.63 10.12
C GLN A 121 -8.38 1.82 11.07
N PRO A 122 -8.22 1.56 12.39
CA PRO A 122 -9.31 1.69 13.36
C PRO A 122 -9.94 3.09 13.47
N GLY A 123 -9.19 4.13 13.08
CA GLY A 123 -9.67 5.51 13.08
C GLY A 123 -10.57 5.89 11.89
N CYS A 124 -10.65 5.05 10.86
CA CYS A 124 -11.36 5.35 9.61
C CYS A 124 -12.76 4.72 9.52
N HIS A 125 -13.15 3.87 10.47
CA HIS A 125 -14.46 3.22 10.56
C HIS A 125 -15.18 3.69 11.82
N ARG A 126 -15.91 4.81 11.76
CA ARG A 126 -16.71 5.29 12.91
C ARG A 126 -18.01 5.94 12.46
#